data_AF-A0A673WL67-F1
#
_entry.id   AF-A0A673WL67-F1
#
_cell.length_a   1.000
_cell.length_b   1.000
_cell.length_c   1.000
_cell.angle_alpha   90.00
_cell.angle_beta   90.00
_cell.angle_gamma   90.00
#
_symmetry.space_group_name_H-M   'P 1'
#
loop_
_entity.id
_entity.type
_entity.pdbx_description
1 polymer ?
#
loop_
_entity_poly.entity_id
_entity_poly.type
_entity_poly.pdbx_seq_one_letter_code
_entity_poly.pdbx_strand_id
1 'polypeptide(L)'
;LLRRYQLLFYPKDGSVEMFDVKNQRTFLRRTKYDELHQEDLFIGNRVNVFSRQLDLIGYGDQYTGNKLGSKKERTLAMVKPDAVNKMGDILQMIYDANLILTKAKMTKLTCCPGPYLLSILSLLCHDSSSLSSSLPTALTGKILHSISAAGFEISALQMFNMDRANAEEFLEVYKGVVTEYPSMVAELCSGPCMALEIRGTDAPKTFREFCGPADPEIARHLRPSSLRALYGKTKVQNAVHCTDLPEDGVLEVDTYWRLIHPHI
;
A
#
# COMPACT_ATOMS: atom_id res chain seq x y z
N LEU A 1 -6.19 10.98 21.93
CA LEU A 1 -6.48 12.42 21.71
C LEU A 1 -6.14 12.77 20.27
N LEU A 2 -7.14 12.96 19.40
CA LEU A 2 -6.93 13.40 18.02
C LEU A 2 -6.46 14.88 18.05
N ARG A 3 -5.27 15.16 17.51
CA ARG A 3 -4.76 16.52 17.31
C ARG A 3 -4.95 16.92 15.85
N ARG A 4 -5.41 18.14 15.60
CA ARG A 4 -5.61 18.68 14.25
C ARG A 4 -4.47 19.65 13.93
N TYR A 5 -3.88 19.47 12.77
CA TYR A 5 -2.86 20.36 12.22
C TYR A 5 -3.36 20.94 10.91
N GLN A 6 -3.01 22.20 10.65
CA GLN A 6 -3.18 22.81 9.34
C GLN A 6 -1.86 22.65 8.58
N LEU A 7 -1.90 21.91 7.47
CA LEU A 7 -0.76 21.68 6.58
C LEU A 7 -0.81 22.70 5.45
N LEU A 8 0.25 23.50 5.31
CA LEU A 8 0.43 24.42 4.19
C LEU A 8 1.49 23.83 3.26
N PHE A 9 1.11 23.61 2.00
CA PHE A 9 2.00 23.13 0.95
C PHE A 9 2.20 24.21 -0.10
N TYR A 10 3.46 24.51 -0.41
CA TYR A 10 3.83 25.56 -1.36
C TYR A 10 4.32 24.91 -2.66
N PRO A 11 3.50 24.85 -3.73
CA PRO A 11 3.83 24.10 -4.93
C PRO A 11 5.00 24.65 -5.75
N LYS A 12 5.36 25.94 -5.56
CA LYS A 12 6.50 26.55 -6.26
C LYS A 12 7.84 26.00 -5.79
N ASP A 13 7.97 25.77 -4.49
CA ASP A 13 9.24 25.44 -3.84
C ASP A 13 9.26 24.01 -3.29
N GLY A 14 8.12 23.30 -3.30
CA GLY A 14 7.98 21.98 -2.68
C GLY A 14 8.13 22.01 -1.15
N SER A 15 7.91 23.17 -0.52
CA SER A 15 8.05 23.31 0.93
C SER A 15 6.74 23.05 1.65
N VAL A 16 6.84 22.50 2.86
CA VAL A 16 5.72 22.22 3.77
C VAL A 16 5.87 23.01 5.08
N GLU A 17 4.74 23.42 5.64
CA GLU A 17 4.64 24.06 6.94
C GLU A 17 3.45 23.48 7.69
N MET A 18 3.57 23.30 9.01
CA MET A 18 2.48 22.77 9.84
C MET A 18 2.18 23.70 11.00
N PHE A 19 0.90 24.01 11.17
CA PHE A 19 0.39 24.85 12.26
C PHE A 19 -0.51 24.04 13.19
N ASP A 20 -0.28 24.15 14.51
CA ASP A 20 -1.13 23.54 15.53
C ASP A 20 -2.29 24.47 15.86
N VAL A 21 -3.50 24.07 15.44
CA VAL A 21 -4.72 24.88 15.59
C VAL A 21 -5.10 25.06 17.06
N LYS A 22 -4.82 24.06 17.91
CA LYS A 22 -5.22 24.10 19.33
C LYS A 22 -4.33 25.07 20.12
N ASN A 23 -3.04 25.04 19.86
CA ASN A 23 -2.05 25.83 20.61
C ASN A 23 -1.65 27.13 19.90
N GLN A 24 -2.22 27.42 18.73
CA GLN A 24 -1.94 28.62 17.93
C GLN A 24 -0.43 28.86 17.71
N ARG A 25 0.31 27.78 17.43
CA ARG A 25 1.76 27.82 17.23
C ARG A 25 2.19 27.01 16.02
N THR A 26 3.25 27.47 15.36
CA THR A 26 3.90 26.69 14.30
C THR A 26 4.50 25.42 14.89
N PHE A 27 4.04 24.27 14.41
CA PHE A 27 4.57 22.96 14.78
C PHE A 27 5.82 22.63 13.97
N LEU A 28 5.76 22.85 12.65
CA LEU A 28 6.86 22.66 11.72
C LEU A 28 7.03 23.94 10.92
N ARG A 29 8.22 24.54 11.03
CA ARG A 29 8.58 25.71 10.21
C ARG A 29 8.73 25.29 8.75
N ARG A 30 8.51 26.24 7.85
CA ARG A 30 8.65 26.05 6.41
C ARG A 30 9.95 25.32 6.06
N THR A 31 9.83 24.07 5.64
CA THR A 31 10.95 23.19 5.33
C THR A 31 10.70 22.55 3.97
N LYS A 32 11.74 22.41 3.15
CA LYS A 32 11.63 21.75 1.85
C LYS A 32 11.40 20.25 2.03
N TYR A 33 10.44 19.68 1.32
CA TYR A 33 10.12 18.25 1.40
C TYR A 33 9.75 17.71 0.02
N ASP A 34 10.71 17.04 -0.61
CA ASP A 34 10.63 16.61 -2.01
C ASP A 34 9.78 15.33 -2.21
N GLU A 35 9.42 14.61 -1.14
CA GLU A 35 8.64 13.36 -1.24
C GLU A 35 7.13 13.60 -1.42
N LEU A 36 6.63 14.78 -1.06
CA LEU A 36 5.20 15.09 -1.11
C LEU A 36 4.82 15.83 -2.39
N HIS A 37 3.93 15.24 -3.18
CA HIS A 37 3.45 15.82 -4.42
C HIS A 37 2.06 16.44 -4.25
N GLN A 38 1.72 17.40 -5.13
CA GLN A 38 0.40 18.04 -5.11
C GLN A 38 -0.75 17.03 -5.36
N GLU A 39 -0.46 15.93 -6.04
CA GLU A 39 -1.37 14.83 -6.32
C GLU A 39 -1.78 14.06 -5.07
N ASP A 40 -0.91 13.97 -4.08
CA ASP A 40 -1.19 13.27 -2.81
C ASP A 40 -2.12 14.09 -1.91
N LEU A 41 -2.24 15.40 -2.15
CA LEU A 41 -3.05 16.31 -1.35
C LEU A 41 -4.53 16.25 -1.73
N PHE A 42 -5.24 15.20 -1.27
CA PHE A 42 -6.68 15.05 -1.46
C PHE A 42 -7.39 14.57 -0.21
N ILE A 43 -8.65 14.99 -0.06
CA ILE A 43 -9.45 14.65 1.11
C ILE A 43 -9.54 13.13 1.25
N GLY A 44 -9.21 12.63 2.44
CA GLY A 44 -9.22 11.23 2.83
C GLY A 44 -7.97 10.45 2.40
N ASN A 45 -6.95 11.11 1.83
CA ASN A 45 -5.63 10.50 1.67
C ASN A 45 -4.84 10.60 2.98
N ARG A 46 -3.89 9.68 3.17
CA ARG A 46 -2.94 9.69 4.26
C ARG A 46 -1.56 10.04 3.72
N VAL A 47 -0.98 11.14 4.21
CA VAL A 47 0.33 11.62 3.78
C VAL A 47 1.34 11.48 4.91
N ASN A 48 2.58 11.15 4.58
CA ASN A 48 3.68 11.10 5.54
C ASN A 48 4.46 12.42 5.49
N VAL A 49 4.69 13.05 6.64
CA VAL A 49 5.50 14.27 6.76
C VAL A 49 6.46 14.09 7.93
N PHE A 50 7.77 13.99 7.66
CA PHE A 50 8.83 13.80 8.65
C PHE A 50 8.50 12.72 9.71
N SER A 51 8.16 11.52 9.23
CA SER A 51 7.82 10.34 10.06
C SER A 51 6.49 10.44 10.83
N ARG A 52 5.62 11.40 10.49
CA ARG A 52 4.25 11.48 11.00
C ARG A 52 3.27 11.22 9.87
N GLN A 53 2.41 10.22 10.07
CA GLN A 53 1.27 9.99 9.20
C GLN A 53 0.13 10.95 9.54
N LEU A 54 -0.38 11.67 8.55
CA LEU A 54 -1.45 12.64 8.66
C LEU A 54 -2.60 12.25 7.73
N ASP A 55 -3.80 12.12 8.29
CA ASP A 55 -5.02 11.95 7.52
C ASP A 55 -5.57 13.32 7.09
N LEU A 56 -5.72 13.53 5.77
CA LEU A 56 -6.25 14.77 5.21
C LEU A 56 -7.78 14.78 5.35
N ILE A 57 -8.32 15.52 6.30
CA ILE A 57 -9.77 15.52 6.59
C ILE A 57 -10.54 16.50 5.70
N GLY A 58 -9.94 17.62 5.34
CA GLY A 58 -10.60 18.69 4.61
C GLY A 58 -9.63 19.80 4.21
N TYR A 59 -10.08 20.68 3.31
CA TYR A 59 -9.29 21.85 2.91
C TYR A 59 -9.49 22.99 3.90
N GLY A 60 -8.41 23.73 4.19
CA GLY A 60 -8.45 24.90 5.08
C GLY A 60 -9.17 26.10 4.47
N ASP A 61 -9.09 26.26 3.14
CA ASP A 61 -9.64 27.41 2.41
C ASP A 61 -10.50 26.97 1.22
N GLN A 62 -11.53 27.76 0.93
CA GLN A 62 -12.43 27.52 -0.21
C GLN A 62 -11.69 27.58 -1.56
N TYR A 63 -10.70 28.45 -1.70
CA TYR A 63 -9.85 28.53 -2.91
C TYR A 63 -9.16 27.19 -3.20
N THR A 64 -8.52 26.61 -2.18
CA THR A 64 -7.85 25.31 -2.27
C THR A 64 -8.85 24.21 -2.58
N GLY A 65 -10.03 24.26 -1.96
CA GLY A 65 -11.13 23.34 -2.23
C GLY A 65 -11.58 23.36 -3.68
N ASN A 66 -11.75 24.54 -4.29
CA ASN A 66 -12.16 24.64 -5.69
C ASN A 66 -11.04 24.17 -6.64
N LYS A 67 -9.78 24.51 -6.34
CA LYS A 67 -8.62 24.19 -7.19
C LYS A 67 -8.24 22.71 -7.17
N LEU A 68 -8.28 22.07 -5.99
CA LEU A 68 -7.94 20.65 -5.82
C LEU A 68 -9.16 19.74 -5.91
N GLY A 69 -10.33 20.19 -5.45
CA GLY A 69 -11.56 19.41 -5.44
C GLY A 69 -12.08 19.06 -6.84
N SER A 70 -11.94 19.98 -7.80
CA SER A 70 -12.34 19.72 -9.19
C SER A 70 -11.44 18.70 -9.92
N LYS A 71 -10.23 18.45 -9.41
CA LYS A 71 -9.28 17.53 -10.06
C LYS A 71 -9.39 16.09 -9.54
N LYS A 72 -10.20 15.85 -8.50
CA LYS A 72 -10.03 14.65 -7.68
C LYS A 72 -11.34 13.97 -7.30
N GLU A 73 -11.98 13.35 -8.29
CA GLU A 73 -13.17 12.53 -8.11
C GLU A 73 -12.79 11.11 -7.67
N ARG A 74 -13.55 10.56 -6.72
CA ARG A 74 -13.37 9.19 -6.21
C ARG A 74 -14.54 8.34 -6.69
N THR A 75 -14.23 7.23 -7.33
CA THR A 75 -15.25 6.26 -7.74
C THR A 75 -15.06 4.92 -7.05
N LEU A 76 -16.16 4.19 -6.93
CA LEU A 76 -16.20 2.85 -6.36
C LEU A 76 -16.31 1.83 -7.48
N ALA A 77 -15.31 0.95 -7.59
CA ALA A 77 -15.38 -0.24 -8.45
C ALA A 77 -15.58 -1.49 -7.58
N MET A 78 -16.37 -2.44 -8.05
CA MET A 78 -16.55 -3.73 -7.38
C MET A 78 -16.37 -4.87 -8.38
N VAL A 79 -15.45 -5.80 -8.06
CA VAL A 79 -15.25 -7.02 -8.84
C VAL A 79 -16.22 -8.07 -8.33
N LYS A 80 -17.03 -8.63 -9.23
CA LYS A 80 -17.96 -9.71 -8.92
C LYS A 80 -17.22 -11.02 -8.64
N PRO A 81 -17.79 -11.94 -7.83
CA PRO A 81 -17.13 -13.20 -7.46
C PRO A 81 -16.66 -14.03 -8.66
N ASP A 82 -17.41 -14.02 -9.77
CA ASP A 82 -17.07 -14.77 -10.99
C ASP A 82 -15.75 -14.32 -11.63
N ALA A 83 -15.34 -13.06 -11.38
CA ALA A 83 -14.19 -12.44 -12.00
C ALA A 83 -12.98 -12.30 -11.04
N VAL A 84 -13.08 -12.83 -9.81
CA VAL A 84 -11.99 -12.76 -8.82
C VAL A 84 -10.73 -13.46 -9.31
N ASN A 85 -10.85 -14.57 -10.03
CA ASN A 85 -9.70 -15.29 -10.60
C ASN A 85 -8.94 -14.47 -11.66
N LYS A 86 -9.58 -13.46 -12.27
CA LYS A 86 -8.99 -12.58 -13.28
C LYS A 86 -8.72 -11.17 -12.73
N MET A 87 -8.62 -11.04 -11.40
CA MET A 87 -8.40 -9.72 -10.78
C MET A 87 -7.10 -9.06 -11.27
N GLY A 88 -6.04 -9.83 -11.54
CA GLY A 88 -4.77 -9.30 -12.03
C GLY A 88 -4.93 -8.52 -13.33
N ASP A 89 -5.67 -9.10 -14.29
CA ASP A 89 -5.97 -8.47 -15.58
C ASP A 89 -6.86 -7.24 -15.42
N ILE A 90 -7.86 -7.32 -14.53
CA ILE A 90 -8.76 -6.20 -14.25
C ILE A 90 -7.99 -5.03 -13.66
N LEU A 91 -7.10 -5.28 -12.70
CA LEU A 91 -6.28 -4.24 -12.10
C LEU A 91 -5.30 -3.67 -13.12
N GLN A 92 -4.71 -4.51 -13.98
CA GLN A 92 -3.86 -4.03 -15.06
C GLN A 92 -4.61 -3.09 -16.00
N MET A 93 -5.83 -3.45 -16.41
CA MET A 93 -6.67 -2.58 -17.26
C MET A 93 -7.02 -1.25 -16.57
N ILE A 94 -7.25 -1.25 -15.25
CA ILE A 94 -7.49 -0.03 -14.48
C ILE A 94 -6.25 0.88 -14.53
N TYR A 95 -5.04 0.32 -14.35
CA TYR A 95 -3.81 1.09 -14.44
C TYR A 95 -3.52 1.58 -15.87
N ASP A 96 -3.81 0.76 -16.88
CA ASP A 96 -3.64 1.12 -18.29
C ASP A 96 -4.62 2.25 -18.69
N ALA A 97 -5.78 2.32 -18.04
CA ALA A 97 -6.73 3.45 -18.14
C ALA A 97 -6.28 4.70 -17.34
N ASN A 98 -5.07 4.68 -16.77
CA ASN A 98 -4.48 5.76 -15.98
C ASN A 98 -5.26 6.10 -14.69
N LEU A 99 -5.96 5.10 -14.14
CA LEU A 99 -6.65 5.18 -12.86
C LEU A 99 -5.73 4.72 -11.73
N ILE A 100 -5.82 5.39 -10.57
CA ILE A 100 -5.02 5.06 -9.39
C ILE A 100 -5.91 4.36 -8.36
N LEU A 101 -5.46 3.20 -7.89
CA LEU A 101 -6.07 2.53 -6.74
C LEU A 101 -5.58 3.16 -5.44
N THR A 102 -6.52 3.70 -4.67
CA THR A 102 -6.20 4.29 -3.35
C THR A 102 -6.42 3.31 -2.22
N LYS A 103 -7.48 2.50 -2.30
CA LYS A 103 -7.82 1.46 -1.32
C LYS A 103 -8.40 0.25 -2.04
N ALA A 104 -8.02 -0.93 -1.56
CA ALA A 104 -8.55 -2.21 -2.00
C ALA A 104 -8.69 -3.12 -0.78
N LYS A 105 -9.82 -3.83 -0.68
CA LYS A 105 -10.03 -4.87 0.32
C LYS A 105 -10.89 -5.97 -0.27
N MET A 106 -10.45 -7.21 -0.15
CA MET A 106 -11.24 -8.40 -0.45
C MET A 106 -11.95 -8.87 0.83
N THR A 107 -13.25 -9.16 0.73
CA THR A 107 -14.02 -9.76 1.82
C THR A 107 -15.02 -10.76 1.28
N LYS A 108 -15.27 -11.83 2.03
CA LYS A 108 -16.36 -12.75 1.72
C LYS A 108 -17.62 -12.23 2.39
N LEU A 109 -18.60 -11.80 1.59
CA LEU A 109 -19.87 -11.36 2.13
C LEU A 109 -20.69 -12.59 2.55
N THR A 110 -20.87 -12.77 3.84
CA THR A 110 -21.87 -13.71 4.36
C THR A 110 -23.24 -13.07 4.27
N CYS A 111 -24.17 -13.75 3.59
CA CYS A 111 -25.59 -13.46 3.65
C CYS A 111 -26.07 -13.79 5.08
N CYS A 112 -26.13 -12.79 5.96
CA CYS A 112 -26.94 -12.89 7.17
C CYS A 112 -28.39 -12.52 6.79
N PRO A 113 -29.40 -13.32 7.19
CA PRO A 113 -30.80 -12.96 7.01
C PRO A 113 -31.19 -11.87 8.02
N GLY A 114 -30.85 -10.62 7.72
CA GLY A 114 -31.23 -9.44 8.50
C GLY A 114 -31.36 -8.22 7.59
N PRO A 115 -32.30 -7.28 7.85
CA PRO A 115 -32.73 -6.31 6.86
C PRO A 115 -31.72 -5.18 6.57
N TYR A 116 -30.59 -5.09 7.26
CA TYR A 116 -29.63 -4.00 7.09
C TYR A 116 -28.21 -4.46 7.36
N LEU A 117 -27.39 -4.58 6.31
CA LEU A 117 -25.96 -4.22 6.26
C LEU A 117 -25.30 -4.88 5.04
N LEU A 118 -25.44 -4.21 3.90
CA LEU A 118 -24.53 -4.40 2.76
C LEU A 118 -23.17 -3.83 3.18
N SER A 119 -22.28 -4.67 3.71
CA SER A 119 -20.89 -4.28 3.89
C SER A 119 -20.22 -4.28 2.51
N ILE A 120 -20.05 -3.07 1.99
CA ILE A 120 -19.53 -2.79 0.65
C ILE A 120 -18.05 -3.17 0.59
N LEU A 121 -17.73 -4.08 -0.33
CA LEU A 121 -16.37 -4.39 -0.76
C LEU A 121 -15.93 -3.23 -1.66
N SER A 122 -15.07 -2.36 -1.12
CA SER A 122 -14.71 -1.10 -1.78
C SER A 122 -13.32 -1.14 -2.40
N LEU A 123 -13.27 -1.02 -3.73
CA LEU A 123 -12.10 -0.50 -4.42
C LEU A 123 -12.38 0.96 -4.75
N LEU A 124 -11.55 1.85 -4.21
CA LEU A 124 -11.61 3.28 -4.51
C LEU A 124 -10.62 3.58 -5.63
N CYS A 125 -11.15 3.79 -6.83
CA CYS A 125 -10.39 4.22 -8.00
C CYS A 125 -10.47 5.74 -8.11
N HIS A 126 -9.37 6.37 -8.48
CA HIS A 126 -9.27 7.79 -8.73
C HIS A 126 -8.87 8.04 -10.18
N ASP A 127 -9.53 8.99 -10.84
CA ASP A 127 -9.16 9.49 -12.16
C ASP A 127 -8.10 10.58 -12.01
N SER A 128 -6.85 10.29 -12.38
CA SER A 128 -5.78 11.29 -12.45
C SER A 128 -5.26 11.34 -13.88
N SER A 129 -5.91 12.14 -14.73
CA SER A 129 -5.31 12.53 -16.01
C SER A 129 -4.12 13.44 -15.73
N SER A 130 -2.94 13.02 -16.20
CA SER A 130 -1.60 13.55 -15.90
C SER A 130 -1.09 13.23 -14.49
N LEU A 131 -0.14 12.30 -14.38
CA LEU A 131 1.17 12.54 -13.75
C LEU A 131 1.98 11.23 -13.61
N SER A 132 3.25 11.37 -13.95
CA SER A 132 4.31 10.38 -13.87
C SER A 132 4.81 10.25 -12.43
N SER A 133 5.21 9.03 -12.06
CA SER A 133 6.08 8.65 -10.94
C SER A 133 5.45 8.22 -9.59
N SER A 134 4.52 7.28 -9.63
CA SER A 134 4.48 6.21 -8.60
C SER A 134 4.55 4.84 -9.29
N LEU A 135 5.79 4.40 -9.59
CA LEU A 135 6.08 3.15 -10.30
C LEU A 135 5.69 1.81 -9.61
N PRO A 136 5.22 1.69 -8.35
CA PRO A 136 4.80 0.38 -7.83
C PRO A 136 3.47 -0.13 -8.40
N THR A 137 2.55 0.76 -8.79
CA THR A 137 1.13 0.43 -8.99
C THR A 137 0.88 -0.39 -10.26
N ALA A 138 1.60 -0.11 -11.35
CA ALA A 138 1.44 -0.84 -12.61
C ALA A 138 2.02 -2.27 -12.59
N LEU A 139 2.90 -2.60 -11.63
CA LEU A 139 3.48 -3.94 -11.52
C LEU A 139 2.59 -4.88 -10.70
N THR A 140 1.75 -4.34 -9.82
CA THR A 140 0.85 -5.12 -8.95
C THR A 140 -0.10 -6.00 -9.77
N GLY A 141 -0.66 -5.49 -10.87
CA GLY A 141 -1.53 -6.27 -11.76
C GLY A 141 -0.82 -7.50 -12.34
N LYS A 142 0.42 -7.31 -12.82
CA LYS A 142 1.25 -8.39 -13.37
C LYS A 142 1.69 -9.41 -12.33
N ILE A 143 2.02 -8.96 -11.12
CA ILE A 143 2.38 -9.84 -10.00
C ILE A 143 1.18 -10.71 -9.62
N LEU A 144 0.00 -10.10 -9.43
CA LEU A 144 -1.23 -10.84 -9.11
C LEU A 144 -1.61 -11.83 -10.21
N HIS A 145 -1.52 -11.41 -11.47
CA HIS A 145 -1.72 -12.32 -12.60
C HIS A 145 -0.74 -13.50 -12.56
N SER A 146 0.55 -13.25 -12.29
CA SER A 146 1.58 -14.30 -12.22
C SER A 146 1.31 -15.28 -11.08
N ILE A 147 0.83 -14.80 -9.93
CA ILE A 147 0.46 -15.63 -8.76
C ILE A 147 -0.74 -16.52 -9.12
N SER A 148 -1.80 -15.95 -9.70
CA SER A 148 -2.97 -16.73 -10.13
C SER A 148 -2.64 -17.72 -11.25
N ALA A 149 -1.78 -17.33 -12.20
CA ALA A 149 -1.33 -18.20 -13.30
C ALA A 149 -0.46 -19.37 -12.83
N ALA A 150 0.30 -19.19 -11.72
CA ALA A 150 1.06 -20.25 -11.09
C ALA A 150 0.20 -21.25 -10.30
N GLY A 151 -1.12 -21.03 -10.22
CA GLY A 151 -2.08 -21.94 -9.58
C GLY A 151 -2.31 -21.66 -8.08
N PHE A 152 -1.85 -20.52 -7.58
CA PHE A 152 -2.11 -20.11 -6.21
C PHE A 152 -3.49 -19.43 -6.08
N GLU A 153 -4.21 -19.74 -4.99
CA GLU A 153 -5.49 -19.10 -4.69
C GLU A 153 -5.28 -17.93 -3.72
N ILE A 154 -5.78 -16.74 -4.08
CA ILE A 154 -5.74 -15.56 -3.22
C ILE A 154 -7.02 -15.53 -2.38
N SER A 155 -6.90 -15.78 -1.08
CA SER A 155 -8.04 -15.87 -0.15
C SER A 155 -8.43 -14.53 0.46
N ALA A 156 -7.44 -13.67 0.69
CA ALA A 156 -7.66 -12.31 1.19
C ALA A 156 -6.64 -11.35 0.56
N LEU A 157 -7.05 -10.10 0.38
CA LEU A 157 -6.23 -9.05 -0.19
C LEU A 157 -6.59 -7.73 0.50
N GLN A 158 -5.57 -6.96 0.89
CA GLN A 158 -5.79 -5.63 1.41
C GLN A 158 -4.62 -4.69 1.07
N MET A 159 -4.98 -3.47 0.65
CA MET A 159 -4.06 -2.34 0.58
C MET A 159 -4.11 -1.52 1.86
N PHE A 160 -2.94 -1.15 2.37
CA PHE A 160 -2.79 -0.37 3.58
C PHE A 160 -1.47 0.43 3.55
N ASN A 161 -1.32 1.36 4.47
CA ASN A 161 -0.08 2.10 4.68
C ASN A 161 0.46 1.70 6.05
N MET A 162 1.73 1.30 6.11
CA MET A 162 2.32 0.79 7.34
C MET A 162 2.90 1.94 8.17
N ASP A 163 2.49 2.02 9.43
CA ASP A 163 3.11 2.90 10.42
C ASP A 163 4.52 2.42 10.76
N ARG A 164 5.42 3.35 11.12
CA ARG A 164 6.80 3.00 11.46
C ARG A 164 6.91 2.02 12.63
N ALA A 165 6.10 2.21 13.66
CA ALA A 165 6.07 1.28 14.80
C ALA A 165 5.67 -0.13 14.35
N ASN A 166 4.62 -0.24 13.54
CA ASN A 166 4.13 -1.52 13.02
C ASN A 166 5.13 -2.17 12.05
N ALA A 167 5.86 -1.36 11.27
CA ALA A 167 6.92 -1.85 10.37
C ALA A 167 8.13 -2.38 11.13
N GLU A 168 8.52 -1.71 12.22
CA GLU A 168 9.62 -2.16 13.09
C GLU A 168 9.24 -3.44 13.85
N GLU A 169 7.98 -3.57 14.29
CA GLU A 169 7.45 -4.80 14.90
C GLU A 169 7.39 -5.95 13.88
N PHE A 170 6.90 -5.68 12.67
CA PHE A 170 6.82 -6.68 11.61
C PHE A 170 8.19 -7.21 11.17
N LEU A 171 9.21 -6.34 11.12
CA LEU A 171 10.57 -6.73 10.73
C LEU A 171 11.48 -7.06 11.93
N GLU A 172 10.94 -7.19 13.14
CA GLU A 172 11.75 -7.35 14.36
C GLU A 172 12.74 -8.53 14.26
N VAL A 173 12.34 -9.61 13.60
CA VAL A 173 13.18 -10.81 13.36
C VAL A 173 14.47 -10.48 12.60
N TYR A 174 14.47 -9.45 11.75
CA TYR A 174 15.63 -9.03 10.96
C TYR A 174 16.50 -8.01 11.70
N LYS A 175 16.05 -7.50 12.85
CA LYS A 175 16.74 -6.46 13.61
C LYS A 175 18.06 -7.00 14.17
N GLY A 176 19.17 -6.42 13.72
CA GLY A 176 20.52 -6.83 14.13
C GLY A 176 21.09 -8.02 13.35
N VAL A 177 20.28 -8.66 12.50
CA VAL A 177 20.72 -9.72 11.58
C VAL A 177 21.15 -9.12 10.24
N VAL A 178 20.38 -8.17 9.73
CA VAL A 178 20.58 -7.56 8.41
C VAL A 178 20.99 -6.09 8.56
N THR A 179 22.06 -5.69 7.87
CA THR A 179 22.59 -4.31 7.92
C THR A 179 21.63 -3.27 7.31
N GLU A 180 20.79 -3.72 6.38
CA GLU A 180 19.83 -2.93 5.62
C GLU A 180 18.48 -2.75 6.35
N TYR A 181 18.31 -3.33 7.54
CA TYR A 181 17.09 -3.20 8.37
C TYR A 181 16.50 -1.77 8.42
N PRO A 182 17.26 -0.71 8.75
CA PRO A 182 16.69 0.63 8.84
C PRO A 182 16.16 1.15 7.49
N SER A 183 16.77 0.73 6.39
CA SER A 183 16.33 1.07 5.03
C SER A 183 15.08 0.28 4.62
N MET A 184 14.96 -0.98 5.04
CA MET A 184 13.76 -1.81 4.81
C MET A 184 12.54 -1.21 5.52
N VAL A 185 12.69 -0.82 6.78
CA VAL A 185 11.63 -0.14 7.54
C VAL A 185 11.23 1.17 6.86
N ALA A 186 12.20 1.97 6.43
CA ALA A 186 11.92 3.23 5.74
C ALA A 186 11.17 3.02 4.42
N GLU A 187 11.51 1.97 3.67
CA GLU A 187 10.81 1.61 2.43
C GLU A 187 9.35 1.21 2.68
N LEU A 188 9.09 0.32 3.65
CA LEU A 188 7.72 -0.11 4.00
C LEU A 188 6.83 1.07 4.43
N CYS A 189 7.41 2.09 5.06
CA CYS A 189 6.70 3.29 5.48
C CYS A 189 6.60 4.37 4.39
N SER A 190 7.30 4.21 3.27
CA SER A 190 7.37 5.24 2.22
C SER A 190 6.09 5.33 1.39
N GLY A 191 5.27 4.27 1.33
CA GLY A 191 4.11 4.22 0.46
C GLY A 191 3.07 3.16 0.84
N PRO A 192 1.99 3.06 0.05
CA PRO A 192 0.99 2.03 0.22
C PRO A 192 1.57 0.66 -0.17
N CYS A 193 1.31 -0.34 0.66
CA CYS A 193 1.62 -1.74 0.39
C CYS A 193 0.33 -2.55 0.24
N MET A 194 0.43 -3.65 -0.49
CA MET A 194 -0.65 -4.62 -0.64
C MET A 194 -0.15 -5.94 -0.08
N ALA A 195 -0.92 -6.57 0.79
CA ALA A 195 -0.66 -7.97 1.10
C ALA A 195 -1.83 -8.88 0.80
N LEU A 196 -1.46 -10.15 0.71
CA LEU A 196 -2.20 -11.22 0.12
C LEU A 196 -2.10 -12.42 1.07
N GLU A 197 -3.23 -13.01 1.41
CA GLU A 197 -3.27 -14.35 1.98
C GLU A 197 -3.38 -15.34 0.82
N ILE A 198 -2.37 -16.20 0.68
CA ILE A 198 -2.25 -17.15 -0.42
C ILE A 198 -2.46 -18.56 0.10
N ARG A 199 -3.29 -19.33 -0.61
CA ARG A 199 -3.57 -20.75 -0.35
C ARG A 199 -3.07 -21.62 -1.51
N GLY A 200 -2.61 -22.80 -1.14
CA GLY A 200 -2.08 -23.81 -2.06
C GLY A 200 -1.55 -25.01 -1.29
N THR A 201 -1.10 -26.04 -2.00
CA THR A 201 -0.40 -27.19 -1.40
C THR A 201 1.03 -26.81 -1.04
N ASP A 202 1.45 -27.06 0.20
CA ASP A 202 2.74 -26.63 0.76
C ASP A 202 3.05 -25.15 0.51
N ALA A 203 2.02 -24.31 0.66
CA ALA A 203 2.00 -22.91 0.19
C ALA A 203 3.25 -22.09 0.60
N PRO A 204 3.75 -22.09 1.85
CA PRO A 204 4.93 -21.29 2.20
C PRO A 204 6.18 -21.70 1.41
N LYS A 205 6.39 -23.01 1.23
CA LYS A 205 7.57 -23.54 0.54
C LYS A 205 7.49 -23.27 -0.95
N THR A 206 6.37 -23.61 -1.58
CA THR A 206 6.16 -23.44 -3.02
C THR A 206 6.14 -21.96 -3.41
N PHE A 207 5.54 -21.10 -2.59
CA PHE A 207 5.53 -19.66 -2.83
C PHE A 207 6.91 -19.01 -2.66
N ARG A 208 7.71 -19.44 -1.67
CA ARG A 208 9.09 -18.98 -1.52
C ARG A 208 9.96 -19.38 -2.72
N GLU A 209 9.78 -20.61 -3.22
CA GLU A 209 10.47 -21.08 -4.43
C GLU A 209 10.08 -20.26 -5.67
N PHE A 210 8.80 -19.86 -5.76
CA PHE A 210 8.27 -19.00 -6.82
C PHE A 210 8.78 -17.55 -6.73
N CYS A 211 8.91 -16.99 -5.52
CA CYS A 211 9.48 -15.66 -5.31
C CYS A 211 10.98 -15.61 -5.62
N GLY A 212 11.71 -16.67 -5.28
CA GLY A 212 13.15 -16.79 -5.47
C GLY A 212 13.99 -16.12 -4.37
N PRO A 213 15.33 -16.08 -4.52
CA PRO A 213 16.25 -15.51 -3.55
C PRO A 213 15.92 -14.06 -3.16
N ALA A 214 16.21 -13.68 -1.92
CA ALA A 214 15.91 -12.33 -1.39
C ALA A 214 16.59 -11.20 -2.17
N ASP A 215 17.81 -11.44 -2.66
CA ASP A 215 18.54 -10.50 -3.51
C ASP A 215 18.11 -10.65 -4.98
N PRO A 216 17.55 -9.59 -5.62
CA PRO A 216 17.17 -9.62 -7.02
C PRO A 216 18.32 -9.94 -7.98
N GLU A 217 19.56 -9.53 -7.69
CA GLU A 217 20.69 -9.83 -8.57
C GLU A 217 20.99 -11.33 -8.57
N ILE A 218 20.99 -11.96 -7.39
CA ILE A 218 21.16 -13.41 -7.25
C ILE A 218 19.97 -14.13 -7.90
N ALA A 219 18.75 -13.62 -7.69
CA ALA A 219 17.54 -14.18 -8.29
C ALA A 219 17.62 -14.18 -9.82
N ARG A 220 18.08 -13.10 -10.46
CA ARG A 220 18.26 -13.05 -11.92
C ARG A 220 19.23 -14.09 -12.46
N HIS A 221 20.28 -14.42 -11.71
CA HIS A 221 21.26 -15.44 -12.12
C HIS A 221 20.79 -16.87 -11.87
N LEU A 222 20.18 -17.14 -10.71
CA LEU A 222 19.79 -18.51 -10.32
C LEU A 222 18.40 -18.90 -10.85
N ARG A 223 17.45 -17.97 -10.83
CA ARG A 223 16.04 -18.18 -11.17
C ARG A 223 15.46 -16.95 -11.90
N PRO A 224 15.80 -16.74 -13.18
CA PRO A 224 15.43 -15.52 -13.92
C PRO A 224 13.91 -15.33 -14.05
N SER A 225 13.12 -16.39 -13.90
CA SER A 225 11.65 -16.34 -13.94
C SER A 225 10.99 -16.05 -12.60
N SER A 226 11.75 -15.85 -11.51
CA SER A 226 11.18 -15.60 -10.18
C SER A 226 10.63 -14.17 -10.06
N LEU A 227 9.65 -13.95 -9.18
CA LEU A 227 9.06 -12.61 -9.00
C LEU A 227 10.11 -11.55 -8.63
N ARG A 228 11.03 -11.88 -7.71
CA ARG A 228 12.11 -10.97 -7.28
C ARG A 228 13.11 -10.70 -8.41
N ALA A 229 13.35 -11.66 -9.30
CA ALA A 229 14.23 -11.46 -10.46
C ALA A 229 13.60 -10.50 -11.48
N LEU A 230 12.30 -10.66 -11.75
CA LEU A 230 11.55 -9.89 -12.75
C LEU A 230 11.22 -8.47 -12.29
N TYR A 231 10.83 -8.29 -11.03
CA TYR A 231 10.29 -7.03 -10.53
C TYR A 231 11.17 -6.34 -9.47
N GLY A 232 12.13 -7.06 -8.88
CA GLY A 232 13.04 -6.51 -7.87
C GLY A 232 14.11 -5.60 -8.47
N LYS A 233 14.36 -4.47 -7.79
CA LYS A 233 15.37 -3.47 -8.21
C LYS A 233 16.65 -3.59 -7.40
N THR A 234 16.54 -3.61 -6.07
CA THR A 234 17.66 -3.64 -5.13
C THR A 234 17.37 -4.62 -3.99
N LYS A 235 18.34 -4.89 -3.12
CA LYS A 235 18.13 -5.74 -1.93
C LYS A 235 17.01 -5.25 -1.01
N VAL A 236 16.87 -3.93 -0.88
CA VAL A 236 15.78 -3.30 -0.13
C VAL A 236 14.49 -3.37 -0.96
N GLN A 237 14.52 -2.86 -2.19
CA GLN A 237 13.37 -2.84 -3.10
C GLN A 237 13.24 -4.15 -3.88
N ASN A 238 12.97 -5.25 -3.17
CA ASN A 238 12.88 -6.60 -3.74
C ASN A 238 11.48 -6.93 -4.33
N ALA A 239 10.57 -5.96 -4.35
CA ALA A 239 9.19 -6.03 -4.86
C ALA A 239 8.22 -6.95 -4.10
N VAL A 240 8.66 -8.12 -3.62
CA VAL A 240 7.81 -9.08 -2.91
C VAL A 240 8.49 -9.60 -1.64
N HIS A 241 7.84 -9.36 -0.50
CA HIS A 241 8.16 -9.99 0.77
C HIS A 241 7.38 -11.31 0.91
N CYS A 242 8.03 -12.35 1.41
CA CYS A 242 7.43 -13.66 1.67
C CYS A 242 8.00 -14.26 2.95
N THR A 243 7.22 -15.10 3.62
CA THR A 243 7.64 -15.83 4.83
C THR A 243 8.83 -16.75 4.52
N ASP A 244 9.92 -16.57 5.25
CA ASP A 244 11.16 -17.32 5.02
C ASP A 244 11.21 -18.64 5.80
N LEU A 245 10.53 -18.73 6.95
CA LEU A 245 10.52 -19.91 7.81
C LEU A 245 9.19 -20.68 7.71
N PRO A 246 9.21 -22.01 7.50
CA PRO A 246 7.99 -22.81 7.33
C PRO A 246 7.14 -22.88 8.60
N GLU A 247 7.77 -22.77 9.77
CA GLU A 247 7.11 -22.78 11.07
C GLU A 247 6.42 -21.42 11.38
N ASP A 248 6.92 -20.34 10.79
CA ASP A 248 6.44 -18.98 11.04
C ASP A 248 5.31 -18.54 10.11
N GLY A 249 5.00 -19.30 9.06
CA GLY A 249 3.97 -18.91 8.08
C GLY A 249 2.60 -18.61 8.70
N VAL A 250 2.18 -19.41 9.70
CA VAL A 250 0.90 -19.18 10.39
C VAL A 250 0.99 -17.98 11.34
N LEU A 251 2.12 -17.84 12.04
CA LEU A 251 2.36 -16.75 13.00
C LEU A 251 2.48 -15.40 12.29
N GLU A 252 3.16 -15.33 11.14
CA GLU A 252 3.30 -14.12 10.34
C GLU A 252 1.95 -13.66 9.79
N VAL A 253 1.13 -14.59 9.25
CA VAL A 253 -0.20 -14.25 8.73
C VAL A 253 -1.11 -13.74 9.86
N ASP A 254 -1.09 -14.38 11.03
CA ASP A 254 -1.89 -13.95 12.18
C ASP A 254 -1.42 -12.60 12.74
N THR A 255 -0.11 -12.46 12.96
CA THR A 255 0.52 -11.19 13.39
C THR A 255 0.19 -10.06 12.42
N TYR A 256 0.29 -10.32 11.13
CA TYR A 256 0.02 -9.34 10.09
C TYR A 256 -1.45 -8.91 10.05
N TRP A 257 -2.41 -9.83 10.11
CA TRP A 257 -3.83 -9.47 10.17
C TRP A 257 -4.25 -8.79 11.47
N ARG A 258 -3.59 -9.12 12.57
CA ARG A 258 -3.74 -8.42 13.85
C ARG A 258 -3.22 -6.98 13.79
N LEU A 259 -2.06 -6.75 13.17
CA LEU A 259 -1.45 -5.41 13.04
C LEU A 259 -2.28 -4.46 12.16
N ILE A 260 -3.01 -5.00 11.19
CA ILE A 260 -3.84 -4.23 10.26
C ILE A 260 -5.28 -4.07 10.72
N HIS A 261 -5.79 -5.02 11.49
CA HIS A 261 -7.09 -4.97 12.13
C HIS A 261 -6.96 -5.13 13.64
N PRO A 262 -6.52 -4.09 14.39
CA PRO A 262 -6.36 -4.16 15.84
C PRO A 262 -7.69 -4.35 16.62
N HIS A 263 -8.82 -4.56 15.92
CA HIS A 263 -10.17 -4.66 16.47
C HIS A 263 -10.91 -5.94 16.07
N ILE A 264 -10.20 -6.98 15.61
CA ILE A 264 -10.74 -8.34 15.46
C ILE A 264 -10.03 -9.24 16.46
#